data_AF-A0A2D4FPR4-F1
#
_entry.id   AF-A0A2D4FPR4-F1
#
_cell.length_a   1.000
_cell.length_b   1.000
_cell.length_c   1.000
_cell.angle_alpha   90.00
_cell.angle_beta   90.00
_cell.angle_gamma   90.00
#
_symmetry.space_group_name_H-M   'P 1'
#
loop_
_entity.id
_entity.type
_entity.pdbx_description
1 polymer ?
#
loop_
_entity_poly.entity_id
_entity_poly.type
_entity_poly.pdbx_seq_one_letter_code
_entity_poly.pdbx_strand_id
1 'polypeptide(L)'
;IKVSSTKVVSRFHTPFIVENYKMLNQLREQLVLDCNSEWLCFLDHFNEHYHALSRAVGHLATVDCVFSLAEAAKQGDYCRPVIIDEKSEIMIKNGKHPVIDVLLGEQQQYVPNDTFLS
;
A
#
# COMPACT_ATOMS: atom_id res chain seq x y z
N ILE A 1 45.55 13.89 -27.19
CA ILE A 1 45.71 14.06 -25.72
C ILE A 1 45.56 12.70 -25.06
N LYS A 2 46.47 12.31 -24.16
CA LYS A 2 46.41 11.01 -23.46
C LYS A 2 45.28 11.04 -22.43
N VAL A 3 44.36 10.07 -22.48
CA VAL A 3 43.17 10.03 -21.62
C VAL A 3 43.32 9.01 -20.50
N SER A 4 43.97 7.88 -20.75
CA SER A 4 44.29 6.89 -19.72
C SER A 4 45.50 6.05 -20.13
N SER A 5 46.14 5.41 -19.14
CA SER A 5 47.25 4.47 -19.36
C SER A 5 47.12 3.28 -18.45
N THR A 6 47.49 2.11 -18.95
CA THR A 6 47.84 0.95 -18.14
C THR A 6 49.32 0.60 -18.37
N LYS A 7 49.81 -0.44 -17.70
CA LYS A 7 51.20 -0.94 -17.87
C LYS A 7 51.51 -1.37 -19.32
N VAL A 8 50.50 -1.74 -20.11
CA VAL A 8 50.69 -2.34 -21.44
C VAL A 8 50.17 -1.44 -22.56
N VAL A 9 49.19 -0.56 -22.30
CA VAL A 9 48.58 0.27 -23.34
C VAL A 9 48.27 1.69 -22.86
N SER A 10 48.36 2.65 -23.79
CA SER A 10 47.93 4.03 -23.59
C SER A 10 46.75 4.36 -24.51
N ARG A 11 45.73 5.04 -24.00
CA ARG A 11 44.57 5.50 -24.78
C ARG A 11 44.65 7.01 -24.99
N PHE A 12 44.36 7.45 -26.21
CA PHE A 12 44.43 8.84 -26.61
C PHE A 12 43.15 9.26 -27.32
N HIS A 13 42.77 10.51 -27.15
CA HIS A 13 41.74 11.16 -27.98
C HIS A 13 42.42 12.14 -28.93
N THR A 14 41.94 12.18 -30.17
CA THR A 14 42.31 13.22 -31.14
C THR A 14 41.71 14.57 -30.72
N PRO A 15 42.25 15.72 -31.17
CA PRO A 15 41.67 17.03 -30.87
C PRO A 15 40.17 17.11 -31.21
N PHE A 16 39.79 16.58 -32.38
CA PHE A 16 38.39 16.46 -32.81
C PHE A 16 37.51 15.70 -31.80
N ILE A 17 37.99 14.55 -31.29
CA ILE A 17 37.22 13.75 -30.32
C ILE A 17 37.11 14.48 -28.98
N VAL A 18 38.18 15.16 -28.51
CA VAL A 18 38.13 15.88 -27.23
C VAL A 18 37.08 16.99 -27.26
N GLU A 19 37.01 17.77 -28.34
CA GLU A 19 36.03 18.84 -28.50
C GLU A 19 34.60 18.29 -28.59
N ASN A 20 34.35 17.32 -29.48
CA ASN A 20 33.00 16.77 -29.67
C ASN A 20 32.51 15.96 -28.46
N TYR A 21 33.41 15.26 -27.75
CA TYR A 21 33.04 14.53 -26.54
C TYR A 21 32.63 15.48 -25.41
N LYS A 22 33.28 16.65 -25.30
CA LYS A 22 32.86 17.69 -24.35
C LYS A 22 31.47 18.21 -24.69
N MET A 23 31.22 18.57 -25.95
CA MET A 23 29.90 19.04 -26.40
C MET A 23 28.81 17.98 -26.19
N LEU A 24 29.10 16.71 -26.51
CA LEU A 24 28.19 15.60 -26.29
C LEU A 24 27.81 15.46 -24.81
N ASN A 25 28.77 15.56 -23.90
CA ASN A 25 28.47 15.46 -22.47
C ASN A 25 27.64 16.65 -21.97
N GLN A 26 27.91 17.86 -22.45
CA GLN A 26 27.08 19.03 -22.13
C GLN A 26 25.63 18.84 -22.61
N LEU A 27 25.42 18.33 -23.83
CA LEU A 27 24.08 18.03 -24.33
C LEU A 27 23.40 16.89 -23.57
N ARG A 28 24.15 15.88 -23.12
CA ARG A 28 23.61 14.80 -22.29
C ARG A 28 23.19 15.31 -20.91
N GLU A 29 23.99 16.17 -20.29
CA GLU A 29 23.64 16.81 -19.02
C GLU A 29 22.41 17.71 -19.19
N GLN A 30 22.34 18.51 -20.26
CA GLN A 30 21.18 19.34 -20.57
C GLN A 30 19.91 18.49 -20.76
N LEU A 31 20.00 17.39 -21.52
CA LEU A 31 18.87 16.50 -21.73
C LEU A 31 18.34 15.92 -20.40
N VAL A 32 19.23 15.57 -19.47
CA VAL A 32 18.80 15.09 -18.14
C VAL A 32 18.06 16.17 -17.37
N LEU A 33 18.51 17.43 -17.44
CA LEU A 33 17.82 18.55 -16.80
C LEU A 33 16.43 18.77 -17.42
N ASP A 34 16.34 18.81 -18.75
CA ASP A 34 15.09 19.01 -19.48
C ASP A 34 14.10 17.86 -19.21
N CYS A 35 14.56 16.61 -19.20
CA CYS A 35 13.72 15.47 -18.85
C CYS A 35 13.20 15.55 -17.41
N ASN A 36 14.03 15.98 -16.46
CA ASN A 36 13.60 16.11 -15.07
C ASN A 36 12.55 17.21 -14.91
N SER A 37 12.68 18.35 -15.62
CA SER A 37 11.65 19.40 -15.57
C SER A 37 10.33 18.92 -16.15
N GLU A 38 10.37 18.24 -17.30
CA GLU A 38 9.15 17.70 -17.92
C GLU A 38 8.51 16.59 -17.08
N TRP A 39 9.31 15.77 -16.39
CA TRP A 39 8.82 14.75 -15.47
C TRP A 39 8.04 15.35 -14.30
N LEU A 40 8.52 16.46 -13.71
CA LEU A 40 7.80 17.14 -12.64
C LEU A 40 6.50 17.76 -13.16
N CYS A 41 6.51 18.38 -14.34
CA CYS A 41 5.29 18.90 -14.97
C CYS A 41 4.26 17.80 -15.23
N PHE A 42 4.71 16.64 -15.71
CA PHE A 42 3.85 15.47 -15.88
C PHE A 42 3.22 15.00 -14.56
N LEU A 43 4.02 14.93 -13.48
CA LEU A 43 3.51 14.55 -12.16
C LEU A 43 2.52 15.57 -11.59
N ASP A 44 2.76 16.87 -11.80
CA ASP A 44 1.82 17.91 -11.39
C ASP A 44 0.47 17.75 -12.09
N HIS A 45 0.48 17.48 -13.41
CA HIS A 45 -0.74 17.22 -14.16
C HIS A 45 -1.45 15.95 -13.69
N PHE A 46 -0.70 14.88 -13.41
CA PHE A 46 -1.26 13.65 -12.84
C PHE A 46 -1.92 13.90 -11.47
N ASN A 47 -1.32 14.77 -10.66
CA ASN A 47 -1.79 15.09 -9.31
C ASN A 47 -3.13 15.84 -9.29
N GLU A 48 -3.55 16.47 -10.41
CA GLU A 48 -4.89 17.05 -10.55
C GLU A 48 -6.01 16.02 -10.29
N HIS A 49 -5.72 14.73 -10.52
CA HIS A 49 -6.66 13.63 -10.32
C HIS A 49 -6.46 12.87 -9.01
N TYR A 50 -5.55 13.32 -8.13
CA TYR A 50 -5.19 12.62 -6.90
C TYR A 50 -6.40 12.28 -6.02
N HIS A 51 -7.30 13.24 -5.78
CA HIS A 51 -8.46 13.02 -4.94
C HIS A 51 -9.43 11.97 -5.51
N ALA A 52 -9.56 11.88 -6.84
CA ALA A 52 -10.39 10.86 -7.47
C ALA A 52 -9.81 9.47 -7.26
N LEU A 53 -8.49 9.31 -7.45
CA LEU A 53 -7.78 8.06 -7.21
C LEU A 53 -7.83 7.65 -5.73
N SER A 54 -7.59 8.59 -4.82
CA SER A 54 -7.65 8.36 -3.37
C SER A 54 -9.04 7.92 -2.92
N ARG A 55 -10.12 8.53 -3.45
CA ARG A 55 -11.50 8.07 -3.17
C ARG A 55 -11.75 6.66 -3.69
N ALA A 56 -11.26 6.31 -4.88
CA ALA A 56 -11.39 4.95 -5.41
C ALA A 56 -10.72 3.92 -4.49
N VAL A 57 -9.51 4.23 -3.98
CA VAL A 57 -8.83 3.39 -2.98
C VAL A 57 -9.63 3.30 -1.68
N GLY A 58 -10.21 4.41 -1.20
CA GLY A 58 -11.07 4.42 -0.02
C GLY A 58 -12.33 3.56 -0.17
N HIS A 59 -12.94 3.55 -1.35
CA HIS A 59 -14.06 2.66 -1.65
C HIS A 59 -13.62 1.19 -1.67
N LEU A 60 -12.47 0.88 -2.29
CA LEU A 60 -11.91 -0.47 -2.28
C LEU A 60 -11.63 -0.96 -0.85
N ALA A 61 -11.06 -0.10 0.01
CA ALA A 61 -10.82 -0.43 1.40
C ALA A 61 -12.13 -0.71 2.16
N THR A 62 -13.18 0.07 1.91
CA THR A 62 -14.50 -0.16 2.53
C THR A 62 -15.08 -1.51 2.11
N VAL A 63 -14.99 -1.85 0.82
CA VAL A 63 -15.40 -3.15 0.30
C VAL A 63 -14.62 -4.27 0.99
N ASP A 64 -13.30 -4.17 1.03
CA ASP A 64 -12.43 -5.16 1.69
C ASP A 64 -12.81 -5.38 3.17
N CYS A 65 -13.01 -4.31 3.94
CA CYS A 65 -13.45 -4.40 5.33
C CYS A 65 -14.80 -5.10 5.51
N VAL A 66 -15.80 -4.76 4.67
CA VAL A 66 -17.13 -5.40 4.74
C VAL A 66 -17.04 -6.88 4.38
N PHE A 67 -16.25 -7.24 3.37
CA PHE A 67 -16.03 -8.64 2.99
C PHE A 67 -15.28 -9.42 4.06
N SER A 68 -14.29 -8.82 4.71
CA SER A 68 -13.57 -9.44 5.84
C SER A 68 -14.52 -9.76 7.01
N LEU A 69 -15.41 -8.82 7.36
CA LEU A 69 -16.44 -9.06 8.38
C LEU A 69 -17.44 -10.14 7.97
N ALA A 70 -17.83 -10.18 6.69
CA ALA A 70 -18.72 -11.21 6.15
C ALA A 70 -18.08 -12.60 6.17
N GLU A 71 -16.78 -12.69 5.87
CA GLU A 71 -16.03 -13.94 5.97
C GLU A 71 -15.92 -14.43 7.42
N ALA A 72 -15.63 -13.52 8.37
CA ALA A 72 -15.63 -13.84 9.79
C ALA A 72 -17.01 -14.34 10.27
N ALA A 73 -18.10 -13.67 9.84
CA ALA A 73 -19.47 -14.08 10.19
C ALA A 73 -19.89 -15.43 9.59
N LYS A 74 -19.26 -15.85 8.48
CA LYS A 74 -19.50 -17.15 7.85
C LYS A 74 -18.80 -18.31 8.59
N GLN A 75 -17.72 -18.01 9.31
CA GLN A 75 -16.90 -18.98 10.03
C GLN A 75 -17.44 -19.15 11.46
N GLY A 76 -18.38 -20.09 11.66
CA GLY A 76 -18.92 -20.45 12.97
C GLY A 76 -20.34 -19.96 13.24
N ASP A 77 -20.72 -19.90 14.52
CA ASP A 77 -22.08 -19.55 14.98
C ASP A 77 -22.26 -18.04 15.23
N TYR A 78 -21.69 -17.20 14.37
CA TYR A 78 -21.88 -15.75 14.48
C TYR A 78 -23.32 -15.37 14.13
N CYS A 79 -23.88 -14.44 14.89
CA CYS A 79 -25.20 -13.87 14.62
C CYS A 79 -25.09 -12.35 14.44
N ARG A 80 -26.05 -11.77 13.72
CA ARG A 80 -26.13 -10.31 13.55
C ARG A 80 -26.62 -9.69 14.88
N PRO A 81 -25.83 -8.84 15.57
CA PRO A 81 -26.28 -8.20 16.79
C PRO A 81 -27.38 -7.18 16.50
N VAL A 82 -28.33 -7.05 17.43
CA VAL A 82 -29.35 -6.00 17.41
C VAL A 82 -28.83 -4.83 18.24
N ILE A 83 -28.69 -3.66 17.62
CA ILE A 83 -28.26 -2.44 18.28
C ILE A 83 -29.50 -1.59 18.58
N ILE A 84 -29.63 -1.13 19.82
CA ILE A 84 -30.72 -0.26 20.26
C ILE A 84 -30.13 1.04 20.84
N ASP A 85 -30.76 2.17 20.57
CA ASP A 85 -30.27 3.49 21.02
C ASP A 85 -30.88 3.94 22.35
N GLU A 86 -32.05 3.41 22.71
CA GLU A 86 -32.87 3.94 23.80
C GLU A 86 -32.43 3.47 25.20
N LYS A 87 -31.62 2.41 25.29
CA LYS A 87 -31.21 1.79 26.55
C LYS A 87 -29.77 1.27 26.48
N SER A 88 -29.09 1.33 27.62
CA SER A 88 -27.77 0.71 27.79
C SER A 88 -27.93 -0.71 28.32
N GLU A 89 -28.36 -1.63 27.47
CA GLU A 89 -28.52 -3.06 27.83
C GLU A 89 -27.54 -3.96 27.07
N ILE A 90 -27.13 -5.06 27.70
CA ILE A 90 -26.33 -6.13 27.12
C ILE A 90 -27.08 -7.43 27.32
N MET A 91 -27.60 -7.98 26.22
CA MET A 91 -28.27 -9.28 26.18
C MET A 91 -27.52 -10.23 25.25
N ILE A 92 -26.79 -11.18 25.84
CA ILE A 92 -26.03 -12.20 25.11
C ILE A 92 -26.58 -13.56 25.50
N LYS A 93 -26.93 -14.37 24.50
CA LYS A 93 -27.41 -15.74 24.66
C LYS A 93 -26.36 -16.69 24.10
N ASN A 94 -25.94 -17.69 24.88
CA ASN A 94 -24.88 -18.64 24.50
C ASN A 94 -23.64 -17.94 23.90
N GLY A 95 -23.16 -16.88 24.55
CA GLY A 95 -22.00 -16.12 24.09
C GLY A 95 -20.70 -16.92 24.22
N LYS A 96 -19.84 -16.83 23.21
CA LYS A 96 -18.50 -17.43 23.18
C LYS A 96 -17.43 -16.34 23.05
N HIS A 97 -16.22 -16.60 23.57
CA HIS A 97 -15.10 -15.68 23.40
C HIS A 97 -14.50 -15.83 21.98
N PRO A 98 -14.42 -14.76 21.15
CA PRO A 98 -14.10 -14.87 19.72
C PRO A 98 -12.80 -15.61 19.41
N VAL A 99 -11.73 -15.36 20.18
CA VAL A 99 -10.43 -16.00 19.96
C VAL A 99 -10.40 -17.46 20.45
N ILE A 100 -11.09 -17.77 21.54
CA ILE A 100 -11.08 -19.11 22.12
C ILE A 100 -11.86 -20.07 21.22
N ASP A 101 -12.99 -19.61 20.67
CA ASP A 101 -13.81 -20.37 19.73
C ASP A 101 -13.02 -20.80 18.48
N VAL A 102 -12.19 -19.91 17.94
CA VAL A 102 -11.32 -20.21 16.79
C VAL A 102 -10.19 -21.16 17.14
N LEU A 103 -9.56 -21.02 18.32
CA LEU A 103 -8.38 -21.81 18.70
C LEU A 103 -8.72 -23.22 19.22
N LEU A 104 -9.83 -23.37 19.94
CA LEU A 104 -10.22 -24.62 20.61
C LEU A 104 -11.40 -25.33 19.93
N GLY A 105 -12.16 -24.66 19.05
CA GLY A 105 -13.35 -25.23 18.41
C GLY A 105 -14.37 -25.76 19.44
N GLU A 106 -15.03 -26.88 19.12
CA GLU A 106 -16.00 -27.54 20.01
C GLU A 106 -15.37 -28.29 21.20
N GLN A 107 -14.08 -28.07 21.52
CA GLN A 107 -13.49 -28.70 22.70
C GLN A 107 -14.21 -28.23 23.97
N GLN A 108 -14.82 -29.19 24.67
CA GLN A 108 -15.80 -29.02 25.76
C GLN A 108 -15.32 -28.25 27.01
N GLN A 109 -14.10 -27.68 27.00
CA GLN A 109 -13.54 -27.00 28.16
C GLN A 109 -14.09 -25.57 28.33
N TYR A 110 -14.48 -24.90 27.25
CA TYR A 110 -15.08 -23.56 27.30
C TYR A 110 -16.49 -23.59 26.72
N VAL A 111 -17.48 -23.64 27.61
CA VAL A 111 -18.89 -23.66 27.25
C VAL A 111 -19.44 -22.23 27.05
N PRO A 112 -20.41 -22.04 26.14
CA PRO A 112 -21.06 -20.74 25.95
C PRO A 112 -21.78 -20.25 27.21
N ASN A 113 -21.79 -18.93 27.44
CA ASN A 113 -22.42 -18.31 28.61
C ASN A 113 -23.42 -17.22 28.23
N ASP A 114 -24.51 -17.16 28.98
CA ASP A 114 -25.50 -16.09 28.89
C ASP A 114 -25.03 -14.84 29.66
N THR A 115 -25.45 -13.65 29.23
CA THR A 115 -25.21 -12.38 29.93
C THR A 115 -26.41 -11.45 29.77
N PHE A 116 -26.96 -10.96 30.90
CA PHE A 116 -28.06 -9.99 30.92
C PHE A 116 -27.69 -8.86 31.86
N LEU A 117 -27.50 -7.67 31.31
CA LEU A 117 -27.25 -6.42 32.05
C LEU A 117 -28.16 -5.34 31.45
N SER A 118 -28.87 -4.58 32.29
CA SER A 118 -29.85 -3.55 31.87
C SER A 118 -29.85 -2.37 32.82
#